data_AF-A0A7X1L6X3-F1
#
_entry.id   AF-A0A7X1L6X3-F1
#
_cell.length_a   1.000
_cell.length_b   1.000
_cell.length_c   1.000
_cell.angle_alpha   90.00
_cell.angle_beta   90.00
_cell.angle_gamma   90.00
#
_symmetry.space_group_name_H-M   'P 1'
#
loop_
_entity.id
_entity.type
_entity.pdbx_description
1 polymer ?
#
loop_
_entity_poly.entity_id
_entity_poly.type
_entity_poly.pdbx_seq_one_letter_code
_entity_poly.pdbx_strand_id
1 'polypeptide(L)'
;MAFDSREWPTGMNREGAMGWSFLKKSIDPVCGKRINPVKAGIAAVHEGHAFFFCSRQCWATFQDAPSLYAGAPLSASKGWWGRYLQRVEKATQGKPPCCH
;
A
#
# COMPACT_ATOMS: atom_id res chain seq x y z
N MET A 1 42.63 34.54 -22.41
CA MET A 1 41.33 34.30 -21.74
C MET A 1 40.42 33.63 -22.75
N ALA A 2 40.28 32.30 -22.70
CA ALA A 2 39.32 31.55 -23.51
C ALA A 2 38.45 30.76 -22.52
N PHE A 3 37.21 31.21 -22.33
CA PHE A 3 36.22 30.52 -21.49
C PHE A 3 35.53 29.49 -22.41
N ASP A 4 36.13 28.32 -22.52
CA ASP A 4 35.63 27.24 -23.37
C ASP A 4 34.33 26.69 -22.80
N SER A 5 33.27 26.87 -23.57
CA SER A 5 31.91 26.44 -23.25
C SER A 5 31.66 25.07 -23.87
N ARG A 6 31.97 23.98 -23.13
CA ARG A 6 31.31 22.65 -23.14
C ARG A 6 32.29 21.52 -22.75
N GLU A 7 32.68 21.44 -21.49
CA GLU A 7 33.29 20.21 -20.96
C GLU A 7 32.70 19.89 -19.59
N TRP A 8 31.50 19.28 -19.60
CA TRP A 8 31.02 18.54 -18.44
C TRP A 8 31.63 17.14 -18.51
N PRO A 9 32.27 16.63 -17.43
CA PRO A 9 32.99 15.37 -17.47
C PRO A 9 32.02 14.21 -17.75
N THR A 10 32.23 13.56 -18.89
CA THR A 10 31.52 12.35 -19.33
C THR A 10 31.94 11.16 -18.47
N GLY A 11 31.43 11.12 -17.24
CA GLY A 11 31.63 10.04 -16.27
C GLY A 11 30.31 9.60 -15.64
N MET A 12 29.23 9.50 -16.42
CA MET A 12 27.95 8.96 -15.96
C MET A 12 27.71 7.62 -16.63
N ASN A 13 28.00 6.56 -15.87
CA ASN A 13 27.63 5.18 -16.18
C ASN A 13 26.12 5.13 -16.48
N ARG A 14 25.80 4.67 -17.70
CA ARG A 14 24.44 4.64 -18.27
C ARG A 14 23.62 3.45 -17.79
N GLU A 15 23.72 3.13 -16.50
CA GLU A 15 23.02 2.00 -15.88
C GLU A 15 21.95 2.52 -14.92
N GLY A 16 20.89 3.08 -15.52
CA GLY A 16 19.50 2.79 -15.16
C GLY A 16 19.05 2.75 -13.70
N ALA A 17 19.59 3.57 -12.80
CA ALA A 17 19.09 3.72 -11.43
C ALA A 17 18.44 5.09 -11.23
N MET A 18 17.39 5.37 -11.99
CA MET A 18 16.45 6.44 -11.67
C MET A 18 15.86 6.11 -10.29
N GLY A 19 16.11 6.99 -9.32
CA GLY A 19 15.73 6.81 -7.93
C GLY A 19 14.23 6.58 -7.77
N TRP A 20 13.86 5.36 -7.40
CA TRP A 20 12.63 5.09 -6.66
C TRP A 20 12.85 3.91 -5.72
N SER A 21 13.52 4.18 -4.60
CA SER A 21 13.41 3.39 -3.37
C SER A 21 12.02 3.51 -2.70
N PHE A 22 11.06 4.16 -3.38
CA PHE A 22 9.65 4.31 -2.98
C PHE A 22 8.69 3.29 -3.60
N LEU A 23 9.20 2.24 -4.25
CA LEU A 23 8.38 1.07 -4.57
C LEU A 23 7.89 0.48 -3.25
N LYS A 24 6.74 0.96 -2.77
CA LYS A 24 6.03 0.45 -1.59
C LYS A 24 6.06 -1.07 -1.71
N LYS A 25 6.80 -1.72 -0.82
CA LYS A 25 6.90 -3.18 -0.77
C LYS A 25 5.49 -3.68 -0.48
N SER A 26 4.82 -4.20 -1.50
CA SER A 26 3.50 -4.80 -1.35
C SER A 26 3.65 -6.13 -0.61
N ILE A 27 2.74 -6.42 0.32
CA ILE A 27 2.71 -7.69 1.04
C ILE A 27 1.66 -8.56 0.38
N ASP A 28 2.02 -9.79 0.03
CA ASP A 28 1.06 -10.77 -0.47
C ASP A 28 0.05 -11.13 0.65
N PRO A 29 -1.26 -10.95 0.44
CA PRO A 29 -2.26 -11.16 1.48
C PRO A 29 -2.45 -12.64 1.86
N VAL A 30 -2.04 -13.59 1.01
CA VAL A 30 -2.21 -15.03 1.24
C VAL A 30 -1.05 -15.62 2.02
N CYS A 31 0.19 -15.27 1.65
CA CYS A 31 1.40 -15.87 2.25
C CYS A 31 2.21 -14.91 3.14
N GLY A 32 1.87 -13.62 3.17
CA GLY A 32 2.59 -12.60 3.94
C GLY A 32 4.00 -12.29 3.43
N LYS A 33 4.37 -12.77 2.24
CA LYS A 33 5.69 -12.48 1.64
C LYS A 33 5.74 -11.05 1.12
N ARG A 34 6.88 -10.40 1.32
CA ARG A 34 7.17 -9.08 0.73
C ARG A 34 7.50 -9.28 -0.74
N ILE A 35 6.71 -8.67 -1.61
CA ILE A 35 6.90 -8.73 -3.06
C ILE A 35 7.20 -7.34 -3.61
N ASN A 36 8.01 -7.30 -4.66
CA ASN A 36 8.24 -6.07 -5.40
C ASN A 36 7.12 -5.94 -6.45
N PRO A 37 6.23 -4.93 -6.36
CA PRO A 37 5.14 -4.77 -7.32
C PRO A 37 5.63 -4.55 -8.75
N VAL A 38 6.86 -4.08 -8.97
CA VAL A 38 7.45 -3.93 -10.32
C VAL A 38 7.83 -5.27 -10.93
N LYS A 39 8.08 -6.29 -10.11
CA LYS A 39 8.42 -7.65 -10.55
C LYS A 39 7.25 -8.63 -10.40
N ALA A 40 6.17 -8.23 -9.75
CA ALA A 40 5.01 -9.07 -9.56
C ALA A 40 4.21 -9.12 -10.88
N GLY A 41 4.33 -10.22 -11.63
CA GLY A 41 3.61 -10.41 -12.88
C GLY A 41 2.11 -10.75 -12.70
N ILE A 42 1.64 -10.89 -11.46
CA ILE A 42 0.28 -11.36 -11.15
C ILE A 42 -0.37 -10.39 -10.16
N ALA A 43 -1.42 -9.72 -10.63
CA ALA A 43 -2.26 -8.82 -9.85
C ALA A 43 -3.74 -9.15 -10.06
N ALA A 44 -4.56 -8.89 -9.04
CA ALA A 44 -6.02 -8.98 -9.13
C ALA A 44 -6.65 -7.75 -8.51
N VAL A 45 -7.79 -7.33 -9.05
CA VAL A 45 -8.57 -6.21 -8.51
C VAL A 45 -9.82 -6.78 -7.84
N HIS A 46 -9.98 -6.52 -6.55
CA HIS A 46 -11.17 -6.91 -5.78
C HIS A 46 -11.68 -5.72 -4.99
N GLU A 47 -12.98 -5.42 -5.11
CA GLU A 47 -13.64 -4.29 -4.44
C GLU A 47 -12.95 -2.93 -4.68
N GLY A 48 -12.32 -2.74 -5.85
CA GLY A 48 -11.59 -1.52 -6.19
C GLY A 48 -10.17 -1.45 -5.63
N HIS A 49 -9.69 -2.49 -4.94
CA HIS A 49 -8.33 -2.60 -4.43
C HIS A 49 -7.49 -3.54 -5.29
N ALA A 50 -6.28 -3.09 -5.67
CA ALA A 50 -5.31 -3.91 -6.39
C ALA A 50 -4.46 -4.73 -5.41
N PHE A 51 -4.56 -6.05 -5.52
CA PHE A 51 -3.76 -7.03 -4.78
C PHE A 51 -2.69 -7.62 -5.68
N PHE A 52 -1.50 -7.84 -5.13
CA PHE A 52 -0.36 -8.41 -5.83
C PHE A 52 0.01 -9.76 -5.19
N PHE A 53 0.37 -10.73 -6.03
CA PHE A 53 0.65 -12.10 -5.57
C PHE A 53 2.05 -12.54 -5.96
N CYS A 54 2.67 -13.36 -5.11
CA CYS A 54 3.99 -13.91 -5.38
C CYS A 54 3.96 -15.06 -6.38
N SER A 55 2.82 -15.75 -6.53
CA SER A 55 2.68 -16.94 -7.38
C SER A 55 1.24 -17.16 -7.86
N ARG A 56 1.06 -17.98 -8.90
CA ARG A 56 -0.27 -18.40 -9.39
C ARG A 56 -1.08 -19.16 -8.33
N GLN A 57 -0.41 -19.88 -7.44
CA GLN A 57 -1.07 -20.61 -6.36
C GLN A 57 -1.71 -19.65 -5.36
N CYS A 58 -1.00 -18.60 -4.94
CA CYS A 58 -1.55 -17.57 -4.06
C CYS A 58 -2.74 -16.83 -4.72
N TRP A 59 -2.65 -16.55 -6.02
CA TRP A 59 -3.77 -15.97 -6.76
C TRP A 59 -5.00 -16.90 -6.84
N ALA A 60 -4.79 -18.21 -6.99
CA ALA A 60 -5.88 -19.19 -6.99
C ALA A 60 -6.55 -19.29 -5.59
N THR A 61 -5.75 -19.37 -4.53
CA THR A 61 -6.26 -19.37 -3.13
C THR A 61 -7.04 -18.10 -2.82
N PHE A 62 -6.60 -16.96 -3.35
CA PHE A 62 -7.29 -15.69 -3.18
C PHE A 62 -8.64 -15.64 -3.93
N GLN A 63 -8.77 -16.29 -5.09
CA GLN A 63 -10.06 -16.40 -5.79
C GLN A 63 -11.04 -17.35 -5.11
N ASP A 64 -10.54 -18.39 -4.45
CA ASP A 64 -11.38 -19.36 -3.75
C ASP A 64 -12.08 -18.71 -2.54
N ALA A 65 -11.36 -17.84 -1.82
CA ALA A 65 -11.89 -17.15 -0.65
C ALA A 65 -11.45 -15.68 -0.56
N PRO A 66 -11.89 -14.79 -1.47
CA PRO A 66 -11.43 -13.40 -1.52
C PRO A 66 -11.85 -12.60 -0.28
N SER A 67 -13.00 -12.93 0.33
CA SER A 67 -13.50 -12.24 1.53
C SER A 67 -12.56 -12.36 2.73
N LEU A 68 -11.84 -13.49 2.86
CA LEU A 68 -10.89 -13.71 3.96
C LEU A 68 -9.64 -12.81 3.86
N TYR A 69 -9.30 -12.37 2.65
CA TYR A 69 -8.07 -11.65 2.35
C TYR A 69 -8.32 -10.18 1.99
N ALA A 70 -9.48 -9.87 1.41
CA ALA A 70 -9.91 -8.50 1.08
C ALA A 70 -10.54 -7.79 2.30
N GLY A 71 -11.07 -8.54 3.27
CA GLY A 71 -11.82 -8.03 4.43
C GLY A 71 -10.97 -7.51 5.59
N ALA A 72 -9.67 -7.27 5.40
CA ALA A 72 -8.86 -6.60 6.41
C ALA A 72 -8.44 -5.20 5.94
N PRO A 73 -9.30 -4.17 6.08
CA PRO A 73 -8.74 -2.91 6.52
C PRO A 73 -8.02 -3.26 7.81
N LEU A 74 -6.68 -3.19 7.83
CA LEU A 74 -5.81 -3.44 8.99
C LEU A 74 -6.63 -3.31 10.25
N SER A 75 -7.05 -4.46 10.79
CA SER A 75 -8.16 -4.59 11.73
C SER A 75 -8.20 -3.37 12.60
N ALA A 76 -9.24 -2.54 12.44
CA ALA A 76 -9.39 -1.26 13.11
C ALA A 76 -8.87 -1.41 14.53
N SER A 77 -7.61 -1.02 14.73
CA SER A 77 -6.92 -1.45 15.92
C SER A 77 -7.74 -0.83 17.03
N LYS A 78 -8.20 -1.65 17.98
CA LYS A 78 -8.87 -1.15 19.19
C LYS A 78 -7.84 -0.42 20.05
N GLY A 79 -7.07 0.48 19.45
CA GLY A 79 -6.32 1.51 20.11
C GLY A 79 -7.27 2.56 20.67
N TRP A 80 -6.67 3.64 21.15
CA TRP A 80 -7.33 4.76 21.77
C TRP A 80 -8.62 5.22 21.04
N TRP A 81 -8.58 5.29 19.71
CA TRP A 81 -9.69 5.80 18.89
C TRP A 81 -10.96 4.96 18.99
N GLY A 82 -10.87 3.63 19.05
CA GLY A 82 -12.06 2.78 19.24
C GLY A 82 -12.73 3.01 20.60
N ARG A 83 -11.93 3.12 21.67
CA ARG A 83 -12.41 3.43 23.03
C ARG A 83 -12.94 4.86 23.17
N TYR A 84 -12.43 5.79 22.36
CA TYR A 84 -12.90 7.17 22.32
C TYR A 84 -14.25 7.28 21.61
N LEU A 85 -14.37 6.70 20.40
CA LEU A 85 -15.62 6.72 19.63
C LEU A 85 -16.79 6.07 20.39
N GLN A 86 -16.55 4.94 21.07
CA GLN A 86 -17.58 4.31 21.91
C GLN A 86 -18.07 5.21 23.06
N ARG A 87 -17.21 6.09 23.59
CA ARG A 87 -17.57 7.04 24.64
C ARG A 87 -18.28 8.26 24.09
N VAL A 88 -17.86 8.76 22.93
CA VAL A 88 -18.56 9.82 22.22
C VAL A 88 -19.98 9.36 21.89
N GLU A 89 -20.14 8.20 21.28
CA GLU A 89 -21.46 7.63 20.94
C GLU A 89 -22.35 7.43 22.17
N LYS A 90 -21.80 6.93 23.29
CA LYS A 90 -22.55 6.82 24.55
C LYS A 90 -22.97 8.19 25.10
N ALA A 91 -22.11 9.20 25.00
CA ALA A 91 -22.38 10.53 25.53
C ALA A 91 -23.35 11.33 24.64
N THR A 92 -23.35 11.08 23.33
CA THR A 92 -24.12 11.86 22.35
C THR A 92 -25.33 11.11 21.80
N GLN A 93 -25.46 9.79 22.01
CA GLN A 93 -26.50 8.93 21.40
C GLN A 93 -26.64 9.14 19.87
N GLY A 94 -25.56 9.56 19.19
CA GLY A 94 -25.58 9.90 17.77
C GLY A 94 -26.18 11.27 17.45
N LYS A 95 -26.57 12.07 18.45
CA LYS A 95 -27.02 13.45 18.26
C LYS A 95 -25.81 14.39 18.33
N PRO A 96 -25.46 15.11 17.24
CA PRO A 96 -24.44 16.14 17.33
C PRO A 96 -24.88 17.18 18.37
N PRO A 97 -23.99 17.64 19.27
CA PRO A 97 -24.35 18.68 20.23
C PRO A 97 -24.82 19.90 19.45
N CYS A 98 -26.04 20.33 19.70
CA CYS A 98 -26.57 21.55 19.11
C CYS A 98 -25.71 22.71 19.62
N CYS A 99 -25.04 23.43 18.72
CA CYS A 99 -24.52 24.75 19.04
C CYS A 99 -25.75 25.64 19.32
N HIS A 100 -25.74 26.27 20.50
CA HIS A 100 -26.70 27.30 20.88
C HIS A 100 -26.57 28.52 19.96
#